data_AF-A0A813KG24-F1
#
_entry.id   AF-A0A813KG24-F1
#
_cell.length_a   1.000
_cell.length_b   1.000
_cell.length_c   1.000
_cell.angle_alpha   90.00
_cell.angle_beta   90.00
_cell.angle_gamma   90.00
#
_symmetry.space_group_name_H-M   'P 1'
#
loop_
_entity.id
_entity.type
_entity.pdbx_description
1 polymer ?
#
loop_
_entity_poly.entity_id
_entity_poly.type
_entity_poly.pdbx_seq_one_letter_code
_entity_poly.pdbx_strand_id
1 'polypeptide(L)'
;VQGLFFTGPLSQPLWIPISRRAACGSCGDAGGCPISMGSKAPLAGGLAACETLCSQSPSCQAIDWFSETQWCTMYSQACTLPTQQYSGSSSYQLAVRCSLQNGNTGVLMNGHCHLGVEVPSAWSVVQREVPVMLSSPKSWALSLAVAILYTYVMSSWCREKLQPVSWIVVEPVVYSWRWLREGGAWRRCLAFLVALAVWAWTTLHEFGIPQLSMKEKPNFTHEEWAWFGASFLVLVMALCKGFRSLIISATVTIGAMLMSVFTSIAACALSSCFDVAGLGIAGAAGAGEVATLAAGGVTAADGVAGAAAMEAGVGAVAAGTDGAVAADATAAASATAEAAAAADAAVMAEAAAAAEAAAAAEGVAAMAVFCSIQ
;
A
#
# COMPACT_ATOMS: atom_id res chain seq x y z
N VAL A 1 -10.90 -1.13 9.02
CA VAL A 1 -10.29 -2.23 8.23
C VAL A 1 -11.16 -2.67 7.04
N GLN A 2 -12.50 -2.71 7.12
CA GLN A 2 -13.36 -3.13 6.00
C GLN A 2 -13.33 -2.22 4.74
N GLY A 3 -13.02 -0.93 4.87
CA GLY A 3 -13.01 0.01 3.73
C GLY A 3 -11.77 -0.10 2.81
N LEU A 4 -10.63 -0.57 3.34
CA LEU A 4 -9.37 -0.65 2.56
C LEU A 4 -9.38 -1.79 1.52
N PHE A 5 -10.36 -2.69 1.60
CA PHE A 5 -10.52 -3.83 0.70
C PHE A 5 -11.52 -3.59 -0.43
N PHE A 6 -12.27 -2.48 -0.40
CA PHE A 6 -13.20 -2.15 -1.49
C PHE A 6 -12.50 -1.54 -2.71
N THR A 7 -11.27 -1.04 -2.56
CA THR A 7 -10.48 -0.40 -3.62
C THR A 7 -9.07 -0.96 -3.72
N GLY A 8 -8.89 -2.24 -3.38
CA GLY A 8 -7.62 -2.96 -3.54
C GLY A 8 -7.64 -3.88 -4.78
N PRO A 9 -6.52 -4.47 -5.18
CA PRO A 9 -6.47 -5.43 -6.30
C PRO A 9 -7.40 -6.65 -6.11
N LEU A 10 -7.90 -6.88 -4.89
CA LEU A 10 -8.90 -7.91 -4.57
C LEU A 10 -10.35 -7.47 -4.80
N SER A 11 -10.61 -6.22 -5.18
CA SER A 11 -11.95 -5.75 -5.57
C SER A 11 -12.31 -6.16 -7.00
N GLN A 12 -11.34 -6.68 -7.76
CA GLN A 12 -11.62 -7.19 -9.09
C GLN A 12 -12.50 -8.45 -8.98
N PRO A 13 -13.48 -8.59 -9.88
CA PRO A 13 -14.29 -9.77 -9.93
C PRO A 13 -13.43 -11.02 -10.12
N LEU A 14 -13.72 -12.05 -9.33
CA LEU A 14 -13.02 -13.33 -9.44
C LEU A 14 -13.61 -14.12 -10.63
N TRP A 15 -12.75 -14.47 -11.58
CA TRP A 15 -13.10 -15.28 -12.74
C TRP A 15 -12.72 -16.74 -12.53
N ILE A 16 -13.69 -17.64 -12.71
CA ILE A 16 -13.49 -19.08 -12.57
C ILE A 16 -13.57 -19.71 -13.95
N PRO A 17 -12.53 -20.42 -14.43
CA PRO A 17 -12.59 -21.11 -15.71
C PRO A 17 -13.57 -22.29 -15.62
N ILE A 18 -14.57 -22.31 -16.49
CA ILE A 18 -15.48 -23.45 -16.68
C ILE A 18 -14.76 -24.52 -17.50
N SER A 19 -14.14 -24.09 -18.62
CA SER A 19 -13.30 -24.92 -19.45
C SER A 19 -12.21 -24.10 -20.11
N ARG A 20 -10.98 -24.62 -20.09
CA ARG A 20 -9.84 -23.99 -20.76
C ARG A 20 -9.73 -24.36 -22.25
N ARG A 21 -10.61 -25.23 -22.75
CA ARG A 21 -10.53 -25.81 -24.10
C ARG A 21 -11.85 -25.77 -24.86
N ALA A 22 -12.94 -25.35 -24.21
CA ALA A 22 -14.25 -25.29 -24.83
C ALA A 22 -15.01 -24.02 -24.45
N ALA A 23 -15.84 -23.54 -25.36
CA ALA A 23 -16.75 -22.41 -25.24
C ALA A 23 -18.21 -22.87 -25.07
N CYS A 24 -19.06 -21.99 -24.51
CA CYS A 24 -20.49 -22.19 -24.30
C CYS A 24 -21.36 -21.96 -25.55
N GLY A 25 -20.80 -21.47 -26.67
CA GLY A 25 -21.58 -21.24 -27.90
C GLY A 25 -22.21 -22.52 -28.49
N SER A 26 -21.66 -23.68 -28.13
CA SER A 26 -22.34 -24.98 -28.15
C SER A 26 -22.10 -25.65 -26.80
N CYS A 27 -23.13 -26.23 -26.21
CA CYS A 27 -23.11 -26.78 -24.86
C CYS A 27 -23.92 -28.08 -24.79
N GLY A 28 -23.65 -28.87 -23.76
CA GLY A 28 -24.36 -30.13 -23.46
C GLY A 28 -25.41 -30.01 -22.36
N ASP A 29 -25.83 -28.79 -22.03
CA ASP A 29 -26.73 -28.53 -20.90
C ASP A 29 -28.16 -28.98 -21.22
N ALA A 30 -28.82 -29.68 -20.30
CA ALA A 30 -30.18 -30.18 -20.50
C ALA A 30 -31.22 -29.06 -20.70
N GLY A 31 -30.94 -27.85 -20.22
CA GLY A 31 -31.77 -26.66 -20.36
C GLY A 31 -31.54 -25.85 -21.63
N GLY A 32 -30.63 -26.28 -22.51
CA GLY A 32 -30.18 -25.52 -23.66
C GLY A 32 -29.04 -24.55 -23.34
N CYS A 33 -28.44 -23.97 -24.38
CA CYS A 33 -27.27 -23.11 -24.23
C CYS A 33 -27.63 -21.67 -23.92
N PRO A 34 -26.78 -20.97 -23.14
CA PRO A 34 -27.04 -19.59 -22.78
C PRO A 34 -27.07 -18.72 -24.04
N ILE A 35 -28.01 -17.78 -24.07
CA ILE A 35 -28.16 -16.84 -25.17
C ILE A 35 -27.04 -15.79 -25.05
N SER A 36 -26.26 -15.63 -26.12
CA SER A 36 -25.24 -14.58 -26.17
C SER A 36 -25.89 -13.20 -26.06
N MET A 37 -25.33 -12.37 -25.19
CA MET A 37 -25.71 -10.95 -25.06
C MET A 37 -25.13 -10.07 -26.17
N GLY A 38 -24.42 -10.68 -27.10
CA GLY A 38 -23.64 -10.01 -28.12
C GLY A 38 -22.19 -10.48 -28.09
N SER A 39 -21.57 -10.36 -29.25
CA SER A 39 -20.16 -10.62 -29.46
C SER A 39 -19.45 -9.32 -29.82
N LYS A 40 -18.22 -9.17 -29.33
CA LYS A 40 -17.36 -8.05 -29.74
C LYS A 40 -16.20 -8.56 -30.59
N ALA A 41 -15.86 -7.71 -31.57
CA ALA A 41 -14.74 -7.84 -32.51
C ALA A 41 -13.39 -8.00 -31.76
N PRO A 42 -12.24 -8.13 -32.45
CA PRO A 42 -10.96 -8.42 -31.80
C PRO A 42 -10.64 -7.43 -30.66
N LEU A 43 -10.50 -7.94 -29.44
CA LEU A 43 -10.09 -7.14 -28.29
C LEU A 43 -8.57 -7.17 -28.16
N ALA A 44 -7.90 -6.03 -28.39
CA ALA A 44 -6.44 -5.92 -28.31
C ALA A 44 -5.84 -6.26 -26.93
N GLY A 45 -6.64 -6.21 -25.85
CA GLY A 45 -6.20 -6.52 -24.49
C GLY A 45 -6.39 -7.97 -24.05
N GLY A 46 -6.73 -8.88 -24.98
CA GLY A 46 -6.84 -10.31 -24.68
C GLY A 46 -7.99 -10.68 -23.73
N LEU A 47 -7.82 -11.78 -23.00
CA LEU A 47 -8.79 -12.29 -22.02
C LEU A 47 -9.15 -11.25 -20.95
N ALA A 48 -8.15 -10.54 -20.40
CA ALA A 48 -8.36 -9.55 -19.34
C ALA A 48 -9.28 -8.40 -19.79
N ALA A 49 -9.19 -7.99 -21.06
CA ALA A 49 -10.10 -6.99 -21.62
C ALA A 49 -11.54 -7.54 -21.78
N CYS A 50 -11.70 -8.83 -22.12
CA CYS A 50 -13.00 -9.50 -22.21
C CYS A 50 -13.66 -9.62 -20.81
N GLU A 51 -12.88 -10.01 -19.80
CA GLU A 51 -13.28 -10.04 -18.38
C GLU A 51 -13.71 -8.65 -17.89
N THR A 52 -12.93 -7.61 -18.19
CA THR A 52 -13.23 -6.22 -17.82
C THR A 52 -14.53 -5.75 -18.48
N LEU A 53 -14.71 -6.06 -19.77
CA LEU A 53 -15.91 -5.69 -20.52
C LEU A 53 -17.17 -6.33 -19.95
N CYS A 54 -17.11 -7.61 -19.60
CA CYS A 54 -18.23 -8.28 -18.95
C CYS A 54 -18.51 -7.69 -17.56
N SER A 55 -17.46 -7.39 -16.79
CA SER A 55 -17.58 -6.79 -15.46
C SER A 55 -18.24 -5.41 -15.45
N GLN A 56 -18.11 -4.65 -16.55
CA GLN A 56 -18.80 -3.37 -16.75
C GLN A 56 -20.28 -3.53 -17.09
N SER A 57 -20.70 -4.72 -17.54
CA SER A 57 -22.06 -5.03 -17.95
C SER A 57 -22.80 -5.75 -16.80
N PRO A 58 -23.77 -5.11 -16.13
CA PRO A 58 -24.37 -5.66 -14.90
C PRO A 58 -25.13 -6.98 -15.10
N SER A 59 -25.51 -7.28 -16.34
CA SER A 59 -26.19 -8.51 -16.74
C SER A 59 -25.25 -9.64 -17.14
N CYS A 60 -23.96 -9.37 -17.30
CA CYS A 60 -23.01 -10.35 -17.82
C CYS A 60 -22.47 -11.21 -16.67
N GLN A 61 -22.56 -12.54 -16.82
CA GLN A 61 -22.15 -13.50 -15.80
C GLN A 61 -21.11 -14.51 -16.32
N ALA A 62 -20.92 -14.60 -17.63
CA ALA A 62 -19.93 -15.48 -18.23
C ALA A 62 -19.40 -14.92 -19.55
N ILE A 63 -18.22 -15.38 -19.92
CA ILE A 63 -17.56 -15.05 -21.18
C ILE A 63 -17.03 -16.31 -21.84
N ASP A 64 -17.06 -16.32 -23.17
CA ASP A 64 -16.20 -17.17 -23.98
C ASP A 64 -15.12 -16.31 -24.65
N TRP A 65 -13.88 -16.76 -24.51
CA TRP A 65 -12.70 -16.15 -25.09
C TRP A 65 -12.07 -17.09 -26.12
N PHE A 66 -11.86 -16.56 -27.33
CA PHE A 66 -11.23 -17.26 -28.44
C PHE A 66 -9.85 -16.69 -28.69
N SER A 67 -8.81 -17.38 -28.21
CA SER A 67 -7.45 -16.84 -28.21
C SER A 67 -6.85 -16.66 -29.61
N GLU A 68 -7.28 -17.45 -30.61
CA GLU A 68 -6.76 -17.30 -31.98
C GLU A 68 -7.37 -16.09 -32.71
N THR A 69 -8.66 -15.83 -32.51
CA THR A 69 -9.39 -14.73 -33.18
C THR A 69 -9.47 -13.46 -32.34
N GLN A 70 -9.03 -13.52 -31.08
CA GLN A 70 -9.16 -12.46 -30.07
C GLN A 70 -10.62 -12.04 -29.85
N TRP A 71 -11.56 -12.97 -30.03
CA TRP A 71 -12.98 -12.72 -29.98
C TRP A 71 -13.55 -12.96 -28.58
N CYS A 72 -14.48 -12.11 -28.17
CA CYS A 72 -15.11 -12.15 -26.85
C CYS A 72 -16.63 -12.26 -27.01
N THR A 73 -17.23 -13.32 -26.47
CA THR A 73 -18.68 -13.51 -26.43
C THR A 73 -19.15 -13.47 -25.00
N MET A 74 -20.14 -12.64 -24.70
CA MET A 74 -20.67 -12.46 -23.34
C MET A 74 -22.01 -13.16 -23.18
N TYR A 75 -22.29 -13.66 -21.99
CA TYR A 75 -23.54 -14.35 -21.65
C TYR A 75 -24.12 -13.82 -20.35
N SER A 76 -25.44 -13.85 -20.25
CA SER A 76 -26.16 -13.49 -19.03
C SER A 76 -26.17 -14.61 -17.99
N GLN A 77 -25.83 -15.83 -18.41
CA GLN A 77 -25.76 -17.04 -17.59
C GLN A 77 -24.58 -17.88 -18.07
N ALA A 78 -23.89 -18.56 -17.15
CA ALA A 78 -22.83 -19.49 -17.50
C ALA A 78 -23.42 -20.83 -17.98
N CYS A 79 -22.74 -21.52 -18.90
CA CYS A 79 -23.07 -22.90 -19.21
C CYS A 79 -22.39 -23.87 -18.23
N THR A 80 -22.93 -25.07 -18.05
CA THR A 80 -22.30 -26.10 -17.21
C THR A 80 -21.34 -26.99 -17.98
N LEU A 81 -21.67 -27.34 -19.23
CA LEU A 81 -20.89 -28.23 -20.08
C LEU A 81 -20.59 -27.55 -21.43
N PRO A 82 -19.54 -26.73 -21.54
CA PRO A 82 -19.10 -26.19 -22.83
C PRO A 82 -18.58 -27.33 -23.72
N THR A 83 -19.09 -27.44 -24.94
CA THR A 83 -18.70 -28.50 -25.89
C THR A 83 -18.02 -27.96 -27.15
N GLN A 84 -18.11 -26.65 -27.39
CA GLN A 84 -17.57 -26.05 -28.60
C GLN A 84 -16.05 -25.90 -28.51
N GLN A 85 -15.30 -26.60 -29.35
CA GLN A 85 -13.83 -26.55 -29.37
C GLN A 85 -13.35 -25.98 -30.71
N TYR A 86 -13.10 -24.68 -30.78
CA TYR A 86 -12.51 -24.05 -31.97
C TYR A 86 -11.75 -22.76 -31.61
N SER A 87 -10.76 -22.39 -32.42
CA SER A 87 -10.03 -21.12 -32.31
C SER A 87 -9.44 -20.83 -30.92
N GLY A 88 -8.92 -21.87 -30.26
CA GLY A 88 -8.40 -21.76 -28.89
C GLY A 88 -9.46 -21.31 -27.87
N SER A 89 -10.72 -21.77 -28.02
CA SER A 89 -11.86 -21.45 -27.18
C SER A 89 -11.65 -21.81 -25.71
N SER A 90 -12.07 -20.89 -24.84
CA SER A 90 -12.09 -21.04 -23.39
C SER A 90 -13.31 -20.33 -22.83
N SER A 91 -13.86 -20.83 -21.73
CA SER A 91 -15.07 -20.31 -21.10
C SER A 91 -14.84 -20.03 -19.62
N TYR A 92 -15.33 -18.89 -19.15
CA TYR A 92 -15.13 -18.38 -17.80
C TYR A 92 -16.45 -17.86 -17.25
N GLN A 93 -16.66 -18.06 -15.95
CA GLN A 93 -17.80 -17.51 -15.22
C GLN A 93 -17.33 -16.51 -14.16
N LEU A 94 -18.17 -15.52 -13.93
CA LEU A 94 -18.02 -14.51 -12.90
C LEU A 94 -18.45 -15.09 -11.55
N ALA A 95 -17.54 -15.15 -10.58
CA ALA A 95 -17.88 -15.59 -9.23
C ALA A 95 -18.56 -14.46 -8.45
N VAL A 96 -19.89 -14.46 -8.44
CA VAL A 96 -20.67 -13.51 -7.64
C VAL A 96 -20.87 -14.10 -6.25
N ARG A 97 -20.49 -13.37 -5.20
CA ARG A 97 -20.79 -13.79 -3.82
C ARG A 97 -22.30 -13.74 -3.59
N CYS A 98 -22.84 -14.80 -3.02
CA CYS A 98 -24.23 -14.87 -2.56
C CYS A 98 -24.27 -15.13 -1.06
N SER A 99 -25.19 -14.47 -0.36
CA SER A 99 -25.52 -14.75 1.04
C SER A 99 -26.93 -15.30 1.11
N LEU A 100 -27.09 -16.46 1.75
CA LEU A 100 -28.41 -16.98 2.10
C LEU A 100 -28.89 -16.35 3.41
N GLN A 101 -30.21 -16.33 3.62
CA GLN A 101 -30.83 -15.80 4.85
C GLN A 101 -30.32 -16.49 6.13
N ASN A 102 -29.80 -17.71 6.01
CA ASN A 102 -29.22 -18.47 7.12
C ASN A 102 -27.81 -17.98 7.54
N GLY A 103 -27.28 -16.92 6.91
CA GLY A 103 -25.94 -16.38 7.16
C GLY A 103 -24.82 -17.09 6.40
N ASN A 104 -25.12 -18.19 5.70
CA ASN A 104 -24.13 -18.90 4.89
C ASN A 104 -23.80 -18.10 3.63
N THR A 105 -22.51 -17.95 3.35
CA THR A 105 -22.00 -17.33 2.12
C THR A 105 -21.54 -18.40 1.14
N GLY A 106 -21.82 -18.19 -0.15
CA GLY A 106 -21.37 -19.07 -1.23
C GLY A 106 -21.06 -18.29 -2.50
N VAL A 107 -20.90 -19.03 -3.60
CA VAL A 107 -20.74 -18.46 -4.95
C VAL A 107 -21.99 -18.75 -5.75
N LEU A 108 -22.57 -17.72 -6.35
CA LEU A 108 -23.68 -17.85 -7.28
C LEU A 108 -23.15 -18.42 -8.59
N MET A 109 -23.58 -19.64 -8.93
CA MET A 109 -23.33 -20.26 -10.23
C MET A 109 -24.69 -20.63 -10.80
N ASN A 110 -24.98 -20.17 -12.02
CA ASN A 110 -26.25 -20.43 -12.72
C ASN A 110 -27.51 -20.09 -11.92
N GLY A 111 -27.48 -18.96 -11.20
CA GLY A 111 -28.60 -18.52 -10.37
C GLY A 111 -28.80 -19.33 -9.07
N HIS A 112 -27.98 -20.34 -8.81
CA HIS A 112 -27.98 -21.09 -7.56
C HIS A 112 -26.77 -20.74 -6.71
N CYS A 113 -26.99 -20.53 -5.41
CA CYS A 113 -25.91 -20.24 -4.48
C CYS A 113 -25.25 -21.54 -4.02
N HIS A 114 -24.06 -21.84 -4.52
CA HIS A 114 -23.30 -23.03 -4.14
C HIS A 114 -22.47 -22.76 -2.90
N LEU A 115 -22.82 -23.44 -1.81
CA LEU A 115 -22.15 -23.32 -0.51
C LEU A 115 -20.84 -24.12 -0.42
N GLY A 116 -20.64 -25.11 -1.29
CA GLY A 116 -19.46 -25.98 -1.28
C GLY A 116 -18.24 -25.42 -2.02
N VAL A 117 -18.41 -24.32 -2.76
CA VAL A 117 -17.28 -23.63 -3.41
C VAL A 117 -16.82 -22.54 -2.47
N GLU A 118 -15.82 -22.86 -1.67
CA GLU A 118 -15.17 -21.89 -0.80
C GLU A 118 -14.46 -20.87 -1.69
N VAL A 119 -14.91 -19.61 -1.62
CA VAL A 119 -14.21 -18.52 -2.29
C VAL A 119 -12.79 -18.51 -1.72
N PRO A 120 -11.73 -18.54 -2.56
CA PRO A 120 -10.38 -18.52 -2.05
C PRO A 120 -10.25 -17.36 -1.07
N SER A 121 -9.97 -17.69 0.18
CA SER A 121 -9.79 -16.70 1.22
C SER A 121 -8.67 -15.76 0.80
N ALA A 122 -8.70 -14.50 1.25
CA ALA A 122 -7.61 -13.56 0.97
C ALA A 122 -6.25 -14.18 1.30
N TRP A 123 -6.20 -14.98 2.37
CA TRP A 123 -5.02 -15.75 2.75
C TRP A 123 -4.57 -16.76 1.69
N SER A 124 -5.48 -17.52 1.08
CA SER A 124 -5.12 -18.47 0.01
C SER A 124 -4.59 -17.78 -1.25
N VAL A 125 -5.14 -16.62 -1.61
CA VAL A 125 -4.65 -15.81 -2.74
C VAL A 125 -3.26 -15.27 -2.41
N VAL A 126 -3.09 -14.69 -1.22
CA VAL A 126 -1.81 -14.19 -0.73
C VAL A 126 -0.77 -15.32 -0.70
N GLN A 127 -1.10 -16.50 -0.17
CA GLN A 127 -0.18 -17.64 -0.14
C GLN A 127 0.25 -18.11 -1.54
N ARG A 128 -0.59 -17.91 -2.56
CA ARG A 128 -0.26 -18.30 -3.94
C ARG A 128 0.54 -17.24 -4.68
N GLU A 129 0.19 -15.97 -4.52
CA GLU A 129 0.81 -14.86 -5.23
C GLU A 129 2.09 -14.35 -4.55
N VAL A 130 2.17 -14.40 -3.22
CA VAL A 130 3.35 -13.95 -2.46
C VAL A 130 4.61 -14.69 -2.89
N PRO A 131 4.65 -16.03 -3.07
CA PRO A 131 5.84 -16.71 -3.60
C PRO A 131 6.21 -16.27 -5.01
N VAL A 132 5.23 -15.97 -5.87
CA VAL A 132 5.47 -15.48 -7.23
C VAL A 132 6.07 -14.07 -7.17
N MET A 133 5.48 -13.18 -6.37
CA MET A 133 6.03 -11.85 -6.12
C MET A 133 7.43 -11.94 -5.48
N LEU A 134 7.63 -12.78 -4.47
CA LEU A 134 8.91 -13.05 -3.81
C LEU A 134 9.86 -13.93 -4.62
N SER A 135 9.54 -14.33 -5.86
CA SER A 135 10.50 -15.01 -6.74
C SER A 135 10.89 -14.14 -7.93
N SER A 136 10.16 -13.04 -8.16
CA SER A 136 10.48 -12.08 -9.20
C SER A 136 11.79 -11.36 -8.89
N PRO A 137 12.83 -11.45 -9.74
CA PRO A 137 14.10 -10.75 -9.49
C PRO A 137 13.93 -9.22 -9.44
N LYS A 138 12.89 -8.68 -10.09
CA LYS A 138 12.56 -7.25 -10.04
C LYS A 138 12.06 -6.82 -8.66
N SER A 139 11.22 -7.63 -8.00
CA SER A 139 10.69 -7.29 -6.68
C SER A 139 11.79 -7.36 -5.61
N TRP A 140 12.72 -8.33 -5.73
CA TRP A 140 13.90 -8.42 -4.88
C TRP A 140 14.81 -7.22 -5.08
N ALA A 141 15.10 -6.84 -6.32
CA ALA A 141 15.92 -5.67 -6.60
C ALA A 141 15.30 -4.39 -6.02
N LEU A 142 13.99 -4.20 -6.17
CA LEU A 142 13.28 -3.05 -5.61
C LEU A 142 13.29 -3.05 -4.07
N SER A 143 12.98 -4.20 -3.46
CA SER A 143 12.96 -4.35 -1.99
C SER A 143 14.35 -4.16 -1.39
N LEU A 144 15.39 -4.72 -2.02
CA LEU A 144 16.78 -4.55 -1.64
C LEU A 144 17.20 -3.08 -1.78
N ALA A 145 16.82 -2.41 -2.87
CA ALA A 145 17.12 -0.99 -3.06
C ALA A 145 16.48 -0.12 -1.98
N VAL A 146 15.21 -0.37 -1.64
CA VAL A 146 14.52 0.33 -0.54
C VAL A 146 15.17 0.03 0.80
N ALA A 147 15.53 -1.23 1.07
CA ALA A 147 16.19 -1.63 2.32
C ALA A 147 17.59 -1.00 2.46
N ILE A 148 18.39 -0.96 1.39
CA ILE A 148 19.69 -0.30 1.36
C ILE A 148 19.52 1.20 1.57
N LEU A 149 18.58 1.83 0.88
CA LEU A 149 18.29 3.26 1.04
C LEU A 149 17.88 3.58 2.48
N TYR A 150 16.96 2.80 3.05
CA TYR A 150 16.52 2.94 4.43
C TYR A 150 17.67 2.76 5.41
N THR A 151 18.48 1.71 5.25
CA THR A 151 19.65 1.44 6.09
C THR A 151 20.67 2.58 6.01
N TYR A 152 20.90 3.12 4.82
CA TYR A 152 21.78 4.28 4.61
C TYR A 152 21.25 5.54 5.31
N VAL A 153 19.94 5.78 5.28
CA VAL A 153 19.30 6.93 5.94
C VAL A 153 19.30 6.79 7.46
N MET A 154 19.13 5.59 8.01
CA MET A 154 19.01 5.39 9.46
C MET A 154 20.36 5.14 10.15
N SER A 155 21.29 4.43 9.52
CA SER A 155 22.55 4.01 10.16
C SER A 155 23.71 4.98 9.86
N SER A 156 24.24 5.63 10.89
CA SER A 156 25.46 6.46 10.80
C SER A 156 26.68 5.64 10.37
N TRP A 157 26.82 4.43 10.92
CA TRP A 157 27.89 3.50 10.58
C TRP A 157 27.87 3.12 9.09
N CYS A 158 26.68 2.83 8.56
CA CYS A 158 26.51 2.51 7.14
C CYS A 158 26.95 3.69 6.25
N ARG A 159 26.59 4.93 6.62
CA ARG A 159 27.01 6.14 5.89
C ARG A 159 28.53 6.32 5.88
N GLU A 160 29.19 6.10 7.02
CA GLU A 160 30.65 6.24 7.13
C GLU A 160 31.36 5.20 6.26
N LYS A 161 30.91 3.95 6.27
CA LYS A 161 31.51 2.87 5.48
C LYS A 161 31.19 2.94 3.99
N LEU A 162 29.99 3.38 3.61
CA LEU A 162 29.62 3.58 2.21
C LEU A 162 30.09 4.93 1.65
N GLN A 163 30.64 5.84 2.46
CA GLN A 163 31.14 7.13 2.00
C GLN A 163 32.00 7.03 0.72
N PRO A 164 33.04 6.17 0.63
CA PRO A 164 33.90 6.12 -0.57
C PRO A 164 33.15 5.67 -1.84
N VAL A 165 32.18 4.76 -1.71
CA VAL A 165 31.38 4.29 -2.84
C VAL A 165 30.30 5.31 -3.21
N SER A 166 29.65 5.89 -2.21
CA SER A 166 28.61 6.89 -2.40
C SER A 166 29.16 8.13 -3.09
N TRP A 167 30.42 8.50 -2.85
CA TRP A 167 31.04 9.64 -3.51
C TRP A 167 31.02 9.52 -5.05
N ILE A 168 31.30 8.34 -5.61
CA ILE A 168 31.30 8.12 -7.07
C ILE A 168 29.91 8.37 -7.67
N VAL A 169 28.85 8.01 -6.95
CA VAL A 169 27.46 8.17 -7.41
C VAL A 169 26.95 9.58 -7.12
N VAL A 170 27.30 10.13 -5.97
CA VAL A 170 26.79 11.40 -5.44
C VAL A 170 27.51 12.59 -6.07
N GLU A 171 28.80 12.50 -6.38
CA GLU A 171 29.58 13.59 -6.97
C GLU A 171 28.98 14.12 -8.29
N PRO A 172 28.64 13.30 -9.30
CA PRO A 172 28.01 13.81 -10.52
C PRO A 172 26.63 14.40 -10.24
N VAL A 173 25.88 13.87 -9.27
CA VAL A 173 24.57 14.39 -8.86
C VAL A 173 24.71 15.74 -8.17
N VAL A 174 25.66 15.87 -7.24
CA VAL A 174 25.95 17.11 -6.50
C VAL A 174 26.52 18.15 -7.44
N TYR A 175 27.38 17.78 -8.37
CA TYR A 175 27.90 18.68 -9.39
C TYR A 175 26.77 19.18 -10.30
N SER A 176 25.93 18.28 -10.80
CA SER A 176 24.75 18.64 -11.61
C SER A 176 23.78 19.52 -10.83
N TRP A 177 23.57 19.23 -9.54
CA TRP A 177 22.70 20.01 -8.67
C TRP A 177 23.26 21.39 -8.37
N ARG A 178 24.57 21.50 -8.09
CA ARG A 178 25.27 22.76 -7.89
C ARG A 178 25.21 23.59 -9.17
N TRP A 179 25.47 22.99 -10.33
CA TRP A 179 25.35 23.62 -11.64
C TRP A 179 23.93 24.14 -11.91
N LEU A 180 22.89 23.39 -11.52
CA LEU A 180 21.48 23.81 -11.61
C LEU A 180 21.16 24.99 -10.69
N ARG A 181 21.70 24.95 -9.46
CA ARG A 181 21.40 25.92 -8.41
C ARG A 181 22.08 27.26 -8.67
N GLU A 182 23.35 27.23 -9.06
CA GLU A 182 24.16 28.41 -9.40
C GLU A 182 23.81 28.97 -10.79
N GLY A 183 23.20 28.15 -11.65
CA GLY A 183 22.69 28.58 -12.95
C GLY A 183 21.59 29.65 -12.85
N GLY A 184 21.64 30.61 -13.79
CA GLY A 184 20.54 31.55 -14.02
C GLY A 184 19.24 30.85 -14.43
N ALA A 185 18.13 31.59 -14.45
CA ALA A 185 16.78 31.05 -14.69
C ALA A 185 16.69 30.15 -15.94
N TRP A 186 17.39 30.50 -17.02
CA TRP A 186 17.45 29.72 -18.27
C TRP A 186 17.90 28.27 -18.06
N ARG A 187 18.94 28.01 -17.25
CA ARG A 187 19.45 26.64 -17.03
C ARG A 187 18.42 25.77 -16.31
N ARG A 188 17.66 26.37 -15.39
CA ARG A 188 16.57 25.69 -14.68
C ARG A 188 15.42 25.36 -15.62
N CYS A 189 15.04 26.30 -16.49
CA CYS A 189 14.04 26.05 -17.54
C CYS A 189 14.49 24.92 -18.49
N LEU A 190 15.74 24.94 -18.94
CA LEU A 190 16.27 23.90 -19.82
C LEU A 190 16.26 22.52 -19.15
N ALA A 191 16.75 22.42 -17.91
CA ALA A 191 16.73 21.15 -17.17
C ALA A 191 15.31 20.64 -16.92
N PHE A 192 14.38 21.55 -16.63
CA PHE A 192 12.97 21.20 -16.49
C PHE A 192 12.36 20.68 -17.79
N LEU A 193 12.65 21.32 -18.93
CA LEU A 193 12.20 20.84 -20.24
C LEU A 193 12.78 19.47 -20.59
N VAL A 194 14.05 19.22 -20.29
CA VAL A 194 14.67 17.90 -20.48
C VAL A 194 13.99 16.85 -19.60
N ALA A 195 13.74 17.15 -18.33
CA ALA A 195 13.03 16.25 -17.42
C ALA A 195 11.61 15.96 -17.91
N LEU A 196 10.89 16.97 -18.39
CA LEU A 196 9.55 16.82 -19.00
C LEU A 196 9.59 15.98 -20.27
N ALA A 197 10.59 16.15 -21.12
CA ALA A 197 10.76 15.38 -22.35
C ALA A 197 11.07 13.90 -22.05
N VAL A 198 11.98 13.62 -21.10
CA VAL A 198 12.27 12.26 -20.64
C VAL A 198 11.03 11.63 -20.03
N TRP A 199 10.31 12.37 -19.18
CA TRP A 199 9.07 11.89 -18.58
C TRP A 199 7.97 11.60 -19.61
N ALA A 200 7.76 12.49 -20.58
CA ALA A 200 6.78 12.28 -21.65
C ALA A 200 7.17 11.08 -22.52
N TRP A 201 8.46 10.93 -22.83
CA TRP A 201 8.98 9.77 -23.54
C TRP A 201 8.73 8.47 -22.79
N THR A 202 9.07 8.39 -21.50
CA THR A 202 8.84 7.17 -20.71
C THR A 202 7.36 6.85 -20.57
N THR A 203 6.52 7.89 -20.41
CA THR A 203 5.06 7.71 -20.33
C THR A 203 4.49 7.19 -21.66
N LEU A 204 4.94 7.74 -22.79
CA LEU A 204 4.53 7.28 -24.12
C LEU A 204 5.05 5.86 -24.45
N HIS A 205 6.21 5.48 -23.92
CA HIS A 205 6.77 4.15 -24.12
C HIS A 205 6.01 3.08 -23.33
N GLU A 206 5.66 3.35 -22.08
CA GLU A 206 4.92 2.40 -21.23
C GLU A 206 3.43 2.32 -21.59
N PHE A 207 2.77 3.47 -21.78
CA PHE A 207 1.32 3.52 -21.95
C PHE A 207 0.87 3.71 -23.40
N GLY A 208 1.80 3.98 -24.32
CA GLY A 208 1.48 4.32 -25.70
C GLY A 208 0.95 5.75 -25.87
N ILE A 209 0.58 6.11 -27.10
CA ILE A 209 -0.07 7.39 -27.40
C ILE A 209 -1.55 7.26 -26.99
N PRO A 210 -2.04 8.06 -26.02
CA PRO A 210 -3.45 8.00 -25.65
C PRO A 210 -4.31 8.36 -26.86
N GLN A 211 -5.22 7.46 -27.22
CA GLN A 211 -6.22 7.69 -28.26
C GLN A 211 -7.23 8.71 -27.72
N LEU A 212 -6.97 10.00 -27.94
CA LEU A 212 -7.86 11.10 -27.54
C LEU A 212 -9.11 11.12 -28.42
N SER A 213 -10.02 10.17 -28.19
CA SER A 213 -11.38 10.25 -28.70
C SER A 213 -12.11 11.34 -27.94
N MET A 214 -12.31 12.52 -28.56
CA MET A 214 -12.93 13.68 -27.90
C MET A 214 -14.36 13.47 -27.38
N LYS A 215 -14.99 12.32 -27.68
CA LYS A 215 -16.39 12.05 -27.37
C LYS A 215 -16.62 11.14 -26.17
N GLU A 216 -15.60 10.38 -25.74
CA GLU A 216 -15.70 9.50 -24.58
C GLU A 216 -14.90 10.05 -23.41
N LYS A 217 -15.52 10.03 -22.23
CA LYS A 217 -14.84 10.37 -20.98
C LYS A 217 -13.68 9.37 -20.83
N PRO A 218 -12.42 9.82 -20.79
CA PRO A 218 -11.30 8.90 -20.78
C PRO A 218 -11.36 8.05 -19.51
N ASN A 219 -11.56 6.75 -19.69
CA ASN A 219 -11.59 5.79 -18.60
C ASN A 219 -10.16 5.34 -18.32
N PHE A 220 -9.37 6.21 -17.72
CA PHE A 220 -8.01 5.88 -17.31
C PHE A 220 -8.05 4.82 -16.21
N THR A 221 -7.17 3.84 -16.34
CA THR A 221 -6.92 2.85 -15.30
C THR A 221 -6.37 3.54 -14.04
N HIS A 222 -6.57 2.92 -12.87
CA HIS A 222 -6.06 3.49 -11.61
C HIS A 222 -4.53 3.66 -11.61
N GLU A 223 -3.81 2.81 -12.35
CA GLU A 223 -2.35 2.89 -12.50
C GLU A 223 -1.93 4.14 -13.27
N GLU A 224 -2.62 4.47 -14.35
CA GLU A 224 -2.39 5.69 -15.12
C GLU A 224 -2.68 6.93 -14.27
N TRP A 225 -3.78 6.93 -13.51
CA TRP A 225 -4.09 8.03 -12.57
C TRP A 225 -3.00 8.20 -11.50
N ALA A 226 -2.51 7.10 -10.93
CA ALA A 226 -1.43 7.13 -9.96
C ALA A 226 -0.13 7.68 -10.58
N TRP A 227 0.20 7.27 -11.80
CA TRP A 227 1.36 7.76 -12.54
C TRP A 227 1.26 9.26 -12.82
N PHE A 228 0.13 9.74 -13.37
CA PHE A 228 -0.11 11.16 -13.62
C PHE A 228 -0.10 11.99 -12.33
N GLY A 229 -0.72 11.48 -11.27
CA GLY A 229 -0.73 12.11 -9.95
C GLY A 229 0.67 12.26 -9.35
N ALA A 230 1.46 11.19 -9.36
CA ALA A 230 2.86 11.22 -8.90
C ALA A 230 3.71 12.20 -9.72
N SER A 231 3.53 12.22 -11.03
CA SER A 231 4.26 13.08 -11.96
C SER A 231 3.90 14.57 -11.76
N PHE A 232 2.61 14.87 -11.59
CA PHE A 232 2.13 16.20 -11.26
C PHE A 232 2.68 16.67 -9.91
N LEU A 233 2.72 15.78 -8.90
CA LEU A 233 3.25 16.10 -7.58
C LEU A 233 4.75 16.42 -7.63
N VAL A 234 5.54 15.67 -8.42
CA VAL A 234 6.96 15.98 -8.68
C VAL A 234 7.12 17.34 -9.37
N LEU A 235 6.28 17.65 -10.35
CA LEU A 235 6.28 18.93 -11.06
C LEU A 235 5.95 20.11 -10.13
N VAL A 236 4.96 19.96 -9.26
CA VAL A 236 4.61 20.95 -8.22
C VAL A 236 5.76 21.15 -7.23
N MET A 237 6.42 20.06 -6.79
CA MET A 237 7.61 20.16 -5.93
C MET A 237 8.77 20.89 -6.60
N ALA A 238 8.92 20.77 -7.92
CA ALA A 238 9.96 21.45 -8.69
C ALA A 238 9.68 22.95 -8.89
N LEU A 239 8.43 23.33 -9.11
CA LEU A 239 8.03 24.71 -9.41
C LEU A 239 7.80 25.56 -8.15
N CYS A 240 7.25 24.98 -7.08
CA CYS A 240 6.80 25.71 -5.90
C CYS A 240 7.64 25.40 -4.65
N LYS A 241 8.57 26.29 -4.31
CA LYS A 241 9.42 26.16 -3.10
C LYS A 241 8.61 26.03 -1.80
N GLY A 242 7.51 26.78 -1.68
CA GLY A 242 6.64 26.72 -0.48
C GLY A 242 5.98 25.36 -0.31
N PHE A 243 5.46 24.80 -1.40
CA PHE A 243 4.83 23.47 -1.39
C PHE A 243 5.82 22.34 -1.13
N ARG A 244 7.09 22.50 -1.51
CA ARG A 244 8.11 21.47 -1.29
C ARG A 244 8.27 21.10 0.18
N SER A 245 8.30 22.08 1.09
CA SER A 245 8.44 21.79 2.52
C SER A 245 7.21 21.06 3.07
N LEU A 246 6.02 21.48 2.65
CA LEU A 246 4.75 20.90 3.08
C LEU A 246 4.62 19.45 2.59
N ILE A 247 4.93 19.18 1.32
CA ILE A 247 4.86 17.84 0.73
C ILE A 247 5.90 16.92 1.38
N ILE A 248 7.15 17.38 1.56
CA ILE A 248 8.18 16.57 2.23
C ILE A 248 7.73 16.23 3.65
N SER A 249 7.25 17.21 4.41
CA SER A 249 6.73 16.97 5.77
C SER A 249 5.60 15.94 5.77
N ALA A 250 4.59 16.11 4.91
CA ALA A 250 3.46 15.19 4.81
C ALA A 250 3.91 13.76 4.43
N THR A 251 4.81 13.62 3.46
CA THR A 251 5.33 12.31 3.05
C THR A 251 6.13 11.62 4.15
N VAL A 252 6.92 12.37 4.93
CA VAL A 252 7.67 11.82 6.07
C VAL A 252 6.70 11.39 7.18
N THR A 253 5.68 12.21 7.50
CA THR A 253 4.67 11.87 8.51
C THR A 253 3.88 10.63 8.12
N ILE A 254 3.38 10.56 6.89
CA ILE A 254 2.64 9.38 6.39
C ILE A 254 3.56 8.15 6.37
N GLY A 255 4.80 8.31 5.93
CA GLY A 255 5.79 7.24 5.93
C GLY A 255 6.07 6.70 7.34
N ALA A 256 6.21 7.58 8.33
CA ALA A 256 6.39 7.20 9.73
C ALA A 256 5.16 6.44 10.28
N MET A 257 3.95 6.93 9.98
CA MET A 257 2.70 6.26 10.37
C MET A 257 2.62 4.85 9.77
N LEU A 258 2.88 4.70 8.48
CA LEU A 258 2.87 3.39 7.82
C LEU A 258 3.93 2.44 8.41
N MET A 259 5.15 2.94 8.61
CA MET A 259 6.22 2.14 9.21
C MET A 259 5.88 1.69 10.62
N SER A 260 5.21 2.53 11.43
CA SER A 260 4.78 2.15 12.80
C SER A 260 3.80 0.97 12.81
N VAL A 261 2.89 0.92 11.83
CA VAL A 261 1.94 -0.20 11.69
C VAL A 261 2.69 -1.46 11.26
N PHE A 262 3.62 -1.35 10.32
CA PHE A 262 4.43 -2.49 9.88
C PHE A 262 5.33 -3.03 10.99
N THR A 263 6.00 -2.17 11.75
CA THR A 263 6.85 -2.61 12.87
C THR A 263 6.02 -3.27 13.97
N SER A 264 4.80 -2.77 14.24
CA SER A 264 3.87 -3.41 15.17
C SER A 264 3.45 -4.80 14.71
N ILE A 265 3.04 -4.95 13.45
CA ILE A 265 2.66 -6.26 12.87
C ILE A 265 3.85 -7.23 12.87
N ALA A 266 5.03 -6.74 12.49
CA ALA A 266 6.25 -7.55 12.48
C ALA A 266 6.64 -8.00 13.89
N ALA A 267 6.53 -7.12 14.89
CA ALA A 267 6.78 -7.47 16.29
C ALA A 267 5.79 -8.54 16.79
N CYS A 268 4.49 -8.41 16.48
CA CYS A 268 3.49 -9.42 16.82
C CYS A 268 3.76 -10.77 16.14
N ALA A 269 4.16 -10.76 14.85
CA ALA A 269 4.47 -11.98 14.12
C ALA A 269 5.72 -12.68 14.69
N LEU A 270 6.79 -11.93 14.96
CA LEU A 270 8.03 -12.48 15.49
C LEU A 270 7.89 -12.93 16.95
N SER A 271 7.04 -12.29 17.75
CA SER A 271 6.73 -12.73 19.12
C SER A 271 6.13 -14.14 19.17
N SER A 272 5.49 -14.60 18.09
CA SER A 272 4.96 -15.97 18.01
C SER A 272 6.00 -17.03 17.61
N CYS A 273 7.13 -16.60 17.06
CA CYS A 273 8.21 -17.49 16.60
C CYS A 273 9.31 -17.69 17.65
N PHE A 274 9.45 -16.74 18.59
CA PHE A 274 10.39 -16.84 19.70
C PHE A 274 9.64 -17.12 20.99
N ASP A 275 9.66 -18.38 21.44
CA ASP A 275 9.22 -18.72 22.79
C ASP A 275 10.26 -18.18 23.78
N VAL A 276 10.05 -16.94 24.21
CA VAL A 276 10.92 -16.24 25.16
C VAL A 276 10.97 -16.98 26.50
N ALA A 277 10.04 -17.91 26.78
CA ALA A 277 10.10 -18.76 27.96
C ALA A 277 11.29 -19.75 27.94
N GLY A 278 11.86 -20.09 26.77
CA GLY A 278 13.00 -21.01 26.66
C GLY A 278 14.37 -20.34 26.86
N LEU A 279 14.45 -19.03 26.66
CA LEU A 279 15.64 -18.23 26.97
C LEU A 279 15.45 -17.72 28.40
N GLY A 280 16.00 -18.44 29.38
CA GLY A 280 15.95 -18.15 30.82
C GLY A 280 16.58 -16.82 31.24
N ILE A 281 16.17 -15.71 30.64
CA ILE A 281 16.52 -14.34 31.00
C ILE A 281 15.44 -13.88 31.97
N ALA A 282 15.54 -14.36 33.21
CA ALA A 282 14.85 -13.76 34.34
C ALA A 282 15.49 -12.40 34.62
N GLY A 283 15.08 -11.35 33.89
CA GLY A 283 15.75 -10.05 34.03
C GLY A 283 15.11 -8.89 33.27
N ALA A 284 13.78 -8.79 33.20
CA ALA A 284 13.11 -7.57 32.73
C ALA A 284 11.64 -7.48 33.18
N ALA A 285 11.30 -7.89 34.40
CA ALA A 285 10.03 -7.52 35.03
C ALA A 285 10.23 -6.19 35.75
N GLY A 286 10.20 -5.07 35.02
CA GLY A 286 10.44 -3.75 35.62
C GLY A 286 9.99 -2.52 34.82
N ALA A 287 9.21 -2.69 33.75
CA ALA A 287 8.77 -1.56 32.91
C ALA A 287 7.24 -1.54 32.67
N GLY A 288 6.45 -2.10 33.58
CA GLY A 288 4.99 -2.21 33.46
C GLY A 288 4.17 -1.38 34.47
N GLU A 289 4.76 -0.77 35.48
CA GLU A 289 4.03 -0.08 36.56
C GLU A 289 4.31 1.43 36.63
N VAL A 290 4.11 2.18 35.53
CA VAL A 290 4.09 3.67 35.60
C VAL A 290 2.91 4.29 34.83
N ALA A 291 1.84 3.54 34.55
CA ALA A 291 0.69 4.06 33.81
C ALA A 291 -0.59 4.29 34.65
N THR A 292 -0.55 4.13 35.97
CA THR A 292 -1.73 4.35 36.82
C THR A 292 -1.38 5.08 38.11
N LEU A 293 -1.15 6.40 38.04
CA LEU A 293 -1.31 7.33 39.17
C LEU A 293 -1.23 8.78 38.68
N ALA A 294 -2.28 9.21 37.96
CA ALA A 294 -2.56 10.62 37.71
C ALA A 294 -4.05 10.89 37.85
N ALA A 295 -4.60 10.63 39.04
CA ALA A 295 -5.89 11.15 39.47
C ALA A 295 -5.98 11.16 41.01
N GLY A 296 -6.00 12.38 41.58
CA GLY A 296 -6.20 12.65 43.01
C GLY A 296 -4.88 12.71 43.78
N GLY A 297 -4.60 13.68 44.63
CA GLY A 297 -5.40 14.76 45.21
C GLY A 297 -4.56 15.32 46.35
N VAL A 298 -4.62 16.63 46.53
CA VAL A 298 -3.91 17.43 47.54
C VAL A 298 -4.16 16.91 48.96
N THR A 299 -3.10 16.67 49.74
CA THR A 299 -2.97 17.12 51.14
C THR A 299 -1.51 17.07 51.61
N ALA A 300 -1.15 18.08 52.39
CA ALA A 300 0.16 18.38 52.94
C ALA A 300 0.52 17.59 54.20
N ALA A 301 1.82 17.61 54.52
CA ALA A 301 2.45 17.88 55.83
C ALA A 301 3.49 16.83 56.29
N ASP A 302 4.65 17.38 56.69
CA ASP A 302 5.70 16.90 57.61
C ASP A 302 6.41 15.57 57.28
N GLY A 303 7.73 15.40 57.41
CA GLY A 303 8.79 16.16 58.05
C GLY A 303 9.86 15.17 58.54
N VAL A 304 11.08 15.68 58.74
CA VAL A 304 12.17 15.13 59.57
C VAL A 304 13.26 14.27 58.90
N ALA A 305 14.48 14.65 59.27
CA ALA A 305 15.79 14.25 58.83
C ALA A 305 16.26 12.89 59.38
N GLY A 306 17.31 12.36 58.75
CA GLY A 306 18.12 11.26 59.29
C GLY A 306 19.36 11.02 58.44
N ALA A 307 20.46 11.70 58.78
CA ALA A 307 21.80 11.37 58.31
C ALA A 307 22.41 10.30 59.21
N ALA A 308 23.03 9.26 58.64
CA ALA A 308 24.17 8.55 59.23
C ALA A 308 24.88 7.68 58.18
N ALA A 309 26.20 7.80 58.16
CA ALA A 309 27.14 7.09 57.32
C ALA A 309 27.46 5.67 57.85
N MET A 310 27.85 4.76 56.96
CA MET A 310 28.88 3.76 57.26
C MET A 310 29.56 3.26 55.98
N GLU A 311 30.89 3.29 56.00
CA GLU A 311 31.79 2.80 54.96
C GLU A 311 31.94 1.25 54.95
N ALA A 312 32.52 0.80 53.82
CA ALA A 312 33.42 -0.35 53.64
C ALA A 312 32.82 -1.63 53.03
N GLY A 313 33.34 -1.96 51.83
CA GLY A 313 33.10 -3.24 51.16
C GLY A 313 33.64 -3.29 49.73
N VAL A 314 34.92 -2.99 49.53
CA VAL A 314 35.62 -3.25 48.26
C VAL A 314 35.82 -4.76 48.13
N GLY A 315 35.07 -5.39 47.23
CA GLY A 315 35.28 -6.75 46.75
C GLY A 315 35.37 -6.72 45.23
N ALA A 316 36.59 -6.72 44.71
CA ALA A 316 36.88 -6.84 43.29
C ALA A 316 36.38 -8.20 42.75
N VAL A 317 35.45 -8.16 41.81
CA VAL A 317 35.13 -9.30 40.93
C VAL A 317 35.30 -8.84 39.49
N ALA A 318 35.89 -9.74 38.72
CA ALA A 318 36.49 -9.57 37.41
C ALA A 318 35.64 -8.82 36.37
N ALA A 319 36.32 -7.98 35.61
CA ALA A 319 35.88 -7.46 34.34
C ALA A 319 35.61 -8.60 33.33
N GLY A 320 34.41 -8.62 32.77
CA GLY A 320 34.02 -9.42 31.62
C GLY A 320 32.86 -8.75 30.89
N THR A 321 33.18 -8.03 29.82
CA THR A 321 32.40 -7.79 28.58
C THR A 321 30.85 -7.70 28.57
N ASP A 322 30.15 -7.31 29.63
CA ASP A 322 28.67 -7.15 29.61
C ASP A 322 28.17 -5.71 29.76
N GLY A 323 29.07 -4.72 29.87
CA GLY A 323 28.70 -3.31 30.05
C GLY A 323 28.18 -2.58 28.80
N ALA A 324 28.43 -3.11 27.59
CA ALA A 324 28.01 -2.45 26.34
C ALA A 324 26.52 -2.69 26.02
N VAL A 325 25.97 -3.84 26.41
CA VAL A 325 24.57 -4.21 26.10
C VAL A 325 23.58 -3.46 27.00
N ALA A 326 23.95 -3.18 28.25
CA ALA A 326 23.10 -2.40 29.17
C ALA A 326 23.00 -0.91 28.79
N ALA A 327 24.04 -0.34 28.18
CA ALA A 327 24.04 1.02 27.66
C ALA A 327 23.20 1.18 26.38
N ASP A 328 23.22 0.17 25.49
CA ASP A 328 22.36 0.17 24.29
C ASP A 328 20.88 -0.07 24.64
N ALA A 329 20.58 -0.89 25.65
CA ALA A 329 19.20 -1.11 26.10
C ALA A 329 18.58 0.14 26.73
N THR A 330 19.37 0.95 27.44
CA THR A 330 18.90 2.22 28.02
C THR A 330 18.73 3.31 26.96
N ALA A 331 19.59 3.37 25.94
CA ALA A 331 19.42 4.25 24.79
C ALA A 331 18.21 3.87 23.92
N ALA A 332 17.91 2.58 23.79
CA ALA A 332 16.72 2.10 23.09
C ALA A 332 15.43 2.44 23.86
N ALA A 333 15.43 2.33 25.19
CA ALA A 333 14.29 2.70 26.02
C ALA A 333 14.02 4.22 26.07
N SER A 334 15.06 5.05 25.99
CA SER A 334 14.87 6.51 25.89
C SER A 334 14.32 6.92 24.52
N ALA A 335 14.77 6.26 23.44
CA ALA A 335 14.27 6.51 22.09
C ALA A 335 12.79 6.10 21.91
N THR A 336 12.34 5.03 22.56
CA THR A 336 10.92 4.63 22.53
C THR A 336 10.03 5.56 23.34
N ALA A 337 10.52 6.08 24.48
CA ALA A 337 9.79 7.10 25.25
C ALA A 337 9.65 8.43 24.48
N GLU A 338 10.72 8.88 23.81
CA GLU A 338 10.66 10.07 22.94
C GLU A 338 9.74 9.86 21.73
N ALA A 339 9.72 8.65 21.14
CA ALA A 339 8.82 8.32 20.04
C ALA A 339 7.34 8.28 20.48
N ALA A 340 7.04 7.80 21.69
CA ALA A 340 5.69 7.81 22.25
C ALA A 340 5.20 9.25 22.52
N ALA A 341 6.05 10.09 23.11
CA ALA A 341 5.73 11.51 23.33
C ALA A 341 5.53 12.28 22.00
N ALA A 342 6.29 11.94 20.96
CA ALA A 342 6.12 12.50 19.63
C ALA A 342 4.81 12.03 18.95
N ALA A 343 4.37 10.79 19.21
CA ALA A 343 3.10 10.28 18.71
C ALA A 343 1.91 10.99 19.36
N ASP A 344 1.93 11.19 20.69
CA ASP A 344 0.89 11.95 21.39
C ASP A 344 0.83 13.41 20.93
N ALA A 345 1.98 14.04 20.68
CA ALA A 345 2.05 15.38 20.09
C ALA A 345 1.48 15.43 18.67
N ALA A 346 1.66 14.39 17.86
CA ALA A 346 1.12 14.30 16.51
C ALA A 346 -0.40 14.14 16.49
N VAL A 347 -0.96 13.33 17.41
CA VAL A 347 -2.42 13.18 17.57
C VAL A 347 -3.06 14.52 17.97
N MET A 348 -2.41 15.27 18.86
CA MET A 348 -2.88 16.61 19.26
C MET A 348 -2.78 17.63 18.11
N ALA A 349 -1.76 17.53 17.26
CA ALA A 349 -1.62 18.37 16.07
C ALA A 349 -2.66 18.04 14.98
N GLU A 350 -3.01 16.76 14.80
CA GLU A 350 -4.04 16.32 13.86
C GLU A 350 -5.45 16.76 14.32
N ALA A 351 -5.71 16.71 15.63
CA ALA A 351 -6.93 17.26 16.23
C ALA A 351 -7.03 18.78 16.04
N ALA A 352 -5.91 19.51 16.17
CA ALA A 352 -5.87 20.96 15.93
C ALA A 352 -6.10 21.31 14.45
N ALA A 353 -5.50 20.57 13.52
CA ALA A 353 -5.70 20.77 12.08
C ALA A 353 -7.14 20.44 11.64
N ALA A 354 -7.75 19.40 12.23
CA ALA A 354 -9.15 19.08 12.00
C ALA A 354 -10.10 20.18 12.50
N ALA A 355 -9.78 20.80 13.64
CA ALA A 355 -10.54 21.94 14.16
C ALA A 355 -10.44 23.19 13.25
N GLU A 356 -9.25 23.46 12.71
CA GLU A 356 -9.04 24.59 11.79
C GLU A 356 -9.74 24.37 10.44
N ALA A 357 -9.74 23.12 9.93
CA ALA A 357 -10.47 22.74 8.73
C ALA A 357 -12.00 22.84 8.92
N ALA A 358 -12.52 22.48 10.10
CA ALA A 358 -13.93 22.65 10.45
C ALA A 358 -14.33 24.13 10.48
N ALA A 359 -13.48 25.00 11.05
CA ALA A 359 -13.71 26.45 11.06
C ALA A 359 -13.69 27.06 9.65
N ALA A 360 -12.81 26.58 8.76
CA ALA A 360 -12.77 27.01 7.37
C ALA A 360 -14.03 26.58 6.58
N ALA A 361 -14.59 25.40 6.87
CA ALA A 361 -15.80 24.91 6.21
C ALA A 361 -17.04 25.78 6.55
N GLU A 362 -17.14 26.27 7.79
CA GLU A 362 -18.19 27.21 8.18
C GLU A 362 -18.06 28.56 7.46
N GLY A 363 -16.82 29.03 7.23
CA GLY A 363 -16.56 30.24 6.45
C GLY A 363 -16.98 30.13 4.98
N VAL A 364 -16.74 28.98 4.35
CA VAL A 364 -17.13 28.74 2.95
C VAL A 364 -18.65 28.63 2.79
N ALA A 365 -19.36 28.05 3.76
CA ALA A 365 -20.81 28.01 3.76
C ALA A 365 -21.43 29.42 3.87
N ALA A 366 -20.87 30.31 4.69
CA ALA A 366 -21.31 31.69 4.80
C ALA A 366 -21.09 32.49 3.50
N MET A 367 -19.98 32.24 2.80
CA MET A 367 -19.67 32.90 1.53
C MET A 367 -20.55 32.40 0.38
N ALA A 368 -20.95 31.12 0.38
CA ALA A 368 -21.87 30.55 -0.60
C ALA A 368 -23.29 31.13 -0.47
N VAL A 369 -23.76 31.42 0.75
CA VAL A 369 -25.06 32.08 0.97
C VAL A 369 -25.03 33.53 0.48
N PHE A 370 -23.92 34.24 0.65
CA PHE A 370 -23.77 35.62 0.18
C PHE A 370 -23.77 35.73 -1.36
N CYS A 371 -23.27 34.72 -2.06
CA CYS A 371 -23.27 34.66 -3.53
C CYS A 371 -24.62 34.25 -4.14
N SER A 372 -25.59 33.78 -3.34
CA SER A 372 -26.94 33.41 -3.81
C SER A 372 -27.98 34.52 -3.63
N ILE A 373 -27.59 35.65 -3.03
CA ILE A 373 -28.50 36.78 -2.72
C ILE A 373 -28.25 37.99 -3.65
N GLN A 374 -27.30 37.91 -4.59
CA GLN A 374 -27.12 38.88 -5.68
C GLN A 374 -27.60 38.33 -7.02
#